data_AF-A0A7C2DQL4-F1
#
_entry.id   AF-A0A7C2DQL4-F1
#
_cell.length_a   1.000
_cell.length_b   1.000
_cell.length_c   1.000
_cell.angle_alpha   90.00
_cell.angle_beta   90.00
_cell.angle_gamma   90.00
#
_symmetry.space_group_name_H-M   'P 1'
#
loop_
_entity.id
_entity.type
_entity.pdbx_description
1 polymer ?
#
loop_
_entity_poly.entity_id
_entity_poly.type
_entity_poly.pdbx_seq_one_letter_code
_entity_poly.pdbx_strand_id
1 'polypeptide(L)'
;MGPAVAAARPSWWSVWWRAVRPFAFSASVTPALVGTAVAIYHGTFHPGLFLATLVAAMAIHAGTNLINDYYDHVRGVDADQPIGPGGAIQQGLLSPRAVLSGALLLFALAGLLGLWFVAVRGWPILLVGALSVLAGYAYTGGPLPLGYIGLGDLTVFAFMGLGIVGGTYFVQTGAVSPAAVWAALPVAALVDGILVVNNLRDHDNDRAKGKRTLATIIGRNGTRAHFLFLLVFTYLSIAAGVATGVLPGPALLPLLTIPSALNLWRIVRTADEPLPLTVGGIRGAAQLHLRVGVLLAAGMLLATLR
;
A
#
# COMPACT_ATOMS: atom_id res chain seq x y z
N MET A 1 23.57 39.63 -10.91
CA MET A 1 22.55 38.57 -11.03
C MET A 1 23.18 37.42 -11.79
N GLY A 2 23.54 36.33 -11.11
CA GLY A 2 24.10 35.16 -11.77
C GLY A 2 23.06 34.47 -12.66
N PRO A 3 23.44 33.86 -13.79
CA PRO A 3 22.49 33.12 -14.61
C PRO A 3 21.85 32.03 -13.74
N ALA A 4 20.52 32.00 -13.70
CA ALA A 4 19.79 30.89 -13.13
C ALA A 4 20.25 29.63 -13.87
N VAL A 5 20.99 28.76 -13.18
CA VAL A 5 21.39 27.46 -13.72
C VAL A 5 20.09 26.71 -13.99
N ALA A 6 19.70 26.62 -15.27
CA ALA A 6 18.56 25.84 -15.68
C ALA A 6 18.79 24.41 -15.19
N ALA A 7 18.02 23.98 -14.19
CA ALA A 7 18.15 22.64 -13.63
C ALA A 7 18.04 21.63 -14.78
N ALA A 8 19.02 20.73 -14.90
CA ALA A 8 19.02 19.72 -15.94
C ALA A 8 17.72 18.91 -15.90
N ARG A 9 17.06 18.75 -17.05
CA ARG A 9 15.85 17.94 -17.14
C ARG A 9 16.17 16.51 -16.65
N PRO A 10 15.38 15.94 -15.73
CA PRO A 10 15.61 14.58 -15.26
C PRO A 10 15.54 13.58 -16.42
N SER A 11 16.32 12.49 -16.34
CA SER A 11 16.29 11.45 -17.37
C SER A 11 14.91 10.80 -17.45
N TRP A 12 14.56 10.25 -18.63
CA TRP A 12 13.30 9.55 -18.85
C TRP A 12 13.04 8.49 -17.77
N TRP A 13 14.07 7.73 -17.39
CA TRP A 13 13.95 6.72 -16.35
C TRP A 13 13.71 7.31 -14.96
N SER A 14 14.36 8.43 -14.64
CA SER A 14 14.14 9.14 -13.38
C SER A 14 12.71 9.68 -13.27
N VAL A 15 12.15 10.17 -14.37
CA VAL A 15 10.77 10.68 -14.43
C VAL A 15 9.77 9.57 -14.11
N TRP A 16 9.87 8.43 -14.82
CA TRP A 16 8.98 7.29 -14.58
C TRP A 16 9.17 6.66 -13.20
N TRP A 17 10.42 6.53 -12.76
CA TRP A 17 10.74 6.04 -11.41
C TRP A 17 10.11 6.91 -10.32
N ARG A 18 10.09 8.24 -10.50
CA ARG A 18 9.38 9.12 -9.57
C ARG A 18 7.86 8.96 -9.68
N ALA A 19 7.32 8.88 -10.89
CA ALA A 19 5.88 8.78 -11.16
C ALA A 19 5.25 7.53 -10.52
N VAL A 20 5.96 6.40 -10.46
CA VAL A 20 5.43 5.16 -9.82
C VAL A 20 5.53 5.14 -8.30
N ARG A 21 6.12 6.18 -7.68
CA ARG A 21 6.19 6.39 -6.22
C ARG A 21 6.84 5.23 -5.45
N PRO A 22 8.11 4.89 -5.72
CA PRO A 22 8.78 3.69 -5.20
C PRO A 22 8.92 3.67 -3.68
N PHE A 23 8.92 4.84 -3.03
CA PHE A 23 8.89 4.92 -1.56
C PHE A 23 7.65 4.26 -0.95
N ALA A 24 6.55 4.14 -1.72
CA ALA A 24 5.32 3.49 -1.29
C ALA A 24 5.36 1.97 -1.50
N PHE A 25 6.32 1.40 -2.24
CA PHE A 25 6.33 -0.03 -2.59
C PHE A 25 6.41 -0.98 -1.39
N SER A 26 6.68 -0.50 -0.18
CA SER A 26 6.47 -1.33 1.01
C SER A 26 5.02 -1.86 1.06
N ALA A 27 4.03 -1.07 0.64
CA ALA A 27 2.61 -1.45 0.62
C ALA A 27 2.27 -2.62 -0.31
N SER A 28 3.13 -2.97 -1.27
CA SER A 28 2.96 -4.13 -2.16
C SER A 28 3.97 -5.25 -1.91
N VAL A 29 5.23 -4.89 -1.58
CA VAL A 29 6.31 -5.87 -1.36
C VAL A 29 6.15 -6.58 -0.03
N THR A 30 5.91 -5.84 1.06
CA THR A 30 5.78 -6.41 2.41
C THR A 30 4.66 -7.45 2.51
N PRO A 31 3.42 -7.18 2.07
CA PRO A 31 2.36 -8.19 2.11
C PRO A 31 2.69 -9.45 1.28
N ALA A 32 3.33 -9.31 0.12
CA ALA A 32 3.77 -10.47 -0.67
C ALA A 32 4.85 -11.30 0.05
N LEU A 33 5.78 -10.64 0.74
CA LEU A 33 6.77 -11.31 1.59
C LEU A 33 6.10 -12.07 2.74
N VAL A 34 5.16 -11.45 3.44
CA VAL A 34 4.44 -12.09 4.57
C VAL A 34 3.62 -13.28 4.09
N GLY A 35 2.84 -13.14 3.02
CA GLY A 35 2.04 -14.25 2.47
C GLY A 35 2.91 -15.44 2.02
N THR A 36 4.08 -15.15 1.44
CA THR A 36 5.06 -16.19 1.07
C THR A 36 5.69 -16.85 2.30
N ALA A 37 6.01 -16.08 3.34
CA ALA A 37 6.58 -16.63 4.57
C ALA A 37 5.59 -17.56 5.29
N VAL A 38 4.29 -17.24 5.28
CA VAL A 38 3.25 -18.15 5.78
C VAL A 38 3.16 -19.42 4.92
N ALA A 39 3.31 -19.32 3.59
CA ALA A 39 3.35 -20.50 2.73
C ALA A 39 4.57 -21.40 3.01
N ILE A 40 5.74 -20.80 3.22
CA ILE A 40 6.96 -21.53 3.62
C ILE A 40 6.76 -22.21 4.97
N TYR A 41 6.10 -21.54 5.92
CA TYR A 41 5.75 -22.12 7.21
C TYR A 41 4.87 -23.37 7.08
N HIS A 42 4.01 -23.44 6.07
CA HIS A 42 3.25 -24.65 5.72
C HIS A 42 3.96 -25.57 4.73
N GLY A 43 5.28 -25.44 4.56
CA GLY A 43 6.11 -26.34 3.77
C GLY A 43 6.06 -26.12 2.25
N THR A 44 5.54 -24.99 1.77
CA THR A 44 5.44 -24.72 0.32
C THR A 44 6.20 -23.46 -0.09
N PHE A 45 7.06 -23.59 -1.10
CA PHE A 45 7.72 -22.44 -1.71
C PHE A 45 7.94 -22.66 -3.20
N HIS A 46 7.37 -21.79 -4.02
CA HIS A 46 7.67 -21.71 -5.45
C HIS A 46 8.31 -20.36 -5.76
N PRO A 47 9.63 -20.30 -6.02
CA PRO A 47 10.33 -19.05 -6.32
C PRO A 47 9.75 -18.31 -7.52
N GLY A 48 9.37 -19.03 -8.59
CA GLY A 48 8.78 -18.42 -9.78
C GLY A 48 7.44 -17.74 -9.48
N LEU A 49 6.58 -18.39 -8.68
CA LEU A 49 5.29 -17.82 -8.28
C LEU A 49 5.47 -16.63 -7.31
N PHE A 50 6.47 -16.69 -6.43
CA PHE A 50 6.83 -15.56 -5.56
C PHE A 50 7.24 -14.33 -6.37
N LEU A 51 8.22 -14.48 -7.27
CA LEU A 51 8.71 -13.38 -8.10
C LEU A 51 7.61 -12.79 -8.97
N ALA A 52 6.78 -13.65 -9.57
CA ALA A 52 5.65 -13.22 -10.37
C ALA A 52 4.59 -12.48 -9.55
N THR A 53 4.32 -12.93 -8.32
CA THR A 53 3.37 -12.26 -7.42
C THR A 53 3.88 -10.87 -7.02
N LEU A 54 5.18 -10.73 -6.74
CA LEU A 54 5.79 -9.43 -6.50
C LEU A 54 5.62 -8.49 -7.71
N VAL A 55 5.94 -8.95 -8.91
CA VAL A 55 5.79 -8.15 -10.13
C VAL A 55 4.33 -7.75 -10.35
N ALA A 56 3.38 -8.68 -10.20
CA ALA A 56 1.95 -8.40 -10.35
C ALA A 56 1.45 -7.38 -9.32
N ALA A 57 1.78 -7.56 -8.04
CA ALA A 57 1.36 -6.66 -6.96
C ALA A 57 1.96 -5.26 -7.13
N MET A 58 3.25 -5.16 -7.50
CA MET A 58 3.90 -3.88 -7.78
C MET A 58 3.34 -3.22 -9.04
N ALA A 59 3.00 -3.99 -10.08
CA ALA A 59 2.39 -3.46 -11.30
C ALA A 59 0.98 -2.90 -11.03
N ILE A 60 0.13 -3.61 -10.27
CA ILE A 60 -1.18 -3.06 -9.84
C ILE A 60 -0.98 -1.80 -9.01
N HIS A 61 -0.09 -1.81 -8.03
CA HIS A 61 0.16 -0.64 -7.19
C HIS A 61 0.67 0.57 -7.99
N ALA A 62 1.70 0.37 -8.82
CA ALA A 62 2.23 1.42 -9.67
C ALA A 62 1.18 1.94 -10.67
N GLY A 63 0.38 1.04 -11.27
CA GLY A 63 -0.74 1.39 -12.13
C GLY A 63 -1.78 2.26 -11.42
N THR A 64 -2.18 1.87 -10.20
CA THR A 64 -3.08 2.66 -9.34
C THR A 64 -2.51 4.05 -9.03
N ASN A 65 -1.21 4.16 -8.75
CA ASN A 65 -0.57 5.47 -8.55
C ASN A 65 -0.62 6.36 -9.79
N LEU A 66 -0.44 5.79 -10.99
CA LEU A 66 -0.54 6.54 -12.25
C LEU A 66 -1.99 6.90 -12.60
N ILE A 67 -2.96 6.02 -12.34
CA ILE A 67 -4.39 6.33 -12.47
C ILE A 67 -4.76 7.47 -11.52
N ASN A 68 -4.25 7.46 -10.30
CA ASN A 68 -4.41 8.56 -9.33
C ASN A 68 -3.90 9.89 -9.90
N ASP A 69 -2.64 9.95 -10.34
CA ASP A 69 -2.07 11.16 -10.96
C ASP A 69 -2.88 11.67 -12.17
N TYR A 70 -3.33 10.76 -13.04
CA TYR A 70 -4.13 11.10 -14.20
C TYR A 70 -5.49 11.70 -13.82
N TYR A 71 -6.21 11.06 -12.91
CA TYR A 71 -7.57 11.45 -12.57
C TYR A 71 -7.65 12.65 -11.63
N ASP A 72 -6.66 12.85 -10.76
CA ASP A 72 -6.53 14.05 -9.94
C ASP A 72 -6.17 15.26 -10.83
N HIS A 73 -5.40 15.06 -11.91
CA HIS A 73 -5.21 16.08 -12.96
C HIS A 73 -6.50 16.41 -13.71
N VAL A 74 -7.21 15.41 -14.23
CA VAL A 74 -8.46 15.59 -14.99
C VAL A 74 -9.54 16.30 -14.16
N ARG A 75 -9.56 16.08 -12.84
CA ARG A 75 -10.51 16.71 -11.90
C ARG A 75 -10.02 18.04 -11.33
N GLY A 76 -8.80 18.49 -11.64
CA GLY A 76 -8.25 19.76 -11.15
C GLY A 76 -7.94 19.79 -9.66
N VAL A 77 -7.76 18.64 -9.02
CA VAL A 77 -7.47 18.54 -7.58
C VAL A 77 -6.04 19.00 -7.27
N ASP A 78 -5.10 18.70 -8.17
CA ASP A 78 -3.67 19.00 -8.02
C ASP A 78 -3.23 20.36 -8.59
N ALA A 79 -4.17 21.20 -9.05
CA ALA A 79 -3.85 22.45 -9.77
C ALA A 79 -2.94 23.40 -8.97
N ASP A 80 -3.02 23.36 -7.64
CA ASP A 80 -2.36 24.30 -6.72
C ASP A 80 -1.36 23.61 -5.76
N GLN A 81 -1.03 22.33 -5.98
CA GLN A 81 -0.11 21.57 -5.12
C GLN A 81 1.29 21.42 -5.73
N PRO A 82 2.26 22.29 -5.39
CA PRO A 82 3.65 22.12 -5.80
C PRO A 82 4.40 21.04 -4.98
N ILE A 83 3.81 20.52 -3.89
CA ILE A 83 4.52 19.70 -2.89
C ILE A 83 3.84 18.34 -2.75
N GLY A 84 4.41 17.33 -3.41
CA GLY A 84 4.00 15.93 -3.28
C GLY A 84 4.92 15.01 -4.08
N PRO A 85 5.01 13.70 -3.73
CA PRO A 85 5.86 12.77 -4.46
C PRO A 85 5.25 12.28 -5.79
N GLY A 86 4.09 12.79 -6.19
CA GLY A 86 3.52 12.67 -7.53
C GLY A 86 3.72 13.94 -8.35
N GLY A 87 2.96 14.10 -9.43
CA GLY A 87 2.90 15.38 -10.13
C GLY A 87 3.65 15.45 -11.44
N ALA A 88 3.99 14.30 -12.05
CA ALA A 88 4.71 14.27 -13.32
C ALA A 88 3.96 15.01 -14.44
N ILE A 89 2.62 15.02 -14.38
CA ILE A 89 1.76 15.77 -15.29
C ILE A 89 1.83 17.27 -14.97
N GLN A 90 1.67 17.63 -13.71
CA GLN A 90 1.63 19.01 -13.20
C GLN A 90 2.98 19.73 -13.43
N GLN A 91 4.08 18.99 -13.37
CA GLN A 91 5.43 19.49 -13.67
C GLN A 91 5.75 19.52 -15.18
N GLY A 92 4.83 19.10 -16.05
CA GLY A 92 5.04 19.02 -17.49
C GLY A 92 6.07 17.97 -17.92
N LEU A 93 6.42 17.01 -17.05
CA LEU A 93 7.41 15.97 -17.31
C LEU A 93 6.82 14.81 -18.12
N LEU A 94 5.53 14.50 -17.95
CA LEU A 94 4.78 13.50 -18.72
C LEU A 94 3.44 14.07 -19.17
N SER A 95 2.99 13.68 -20.36
CA SER A 95 1.62 14.02 -20.80
C SER A 95 0.58 13.16 -20.08
N PRO A 96 -0.66 13.64 -19.88
CA PRO A 96 -1.74 12.83 -19.30
C PRO A 96 -1.97 11.51 -20.05
N ARG A 97 -1.89 11.54 -21.39
CA ARG A 97 -2.01 10.33 -22.23
C ARG A 97 -0.89 9.32 -21.93
N ALA A 98 0.36 9.78 -21.78
CA ALA A 98 1.47 8.89 -21.45
C ALA A 98 1.28 8.23 -20.09
N VAL A 99 0.86 8.99 -19.06
CA VAL A 99 0.59 8.45 -17.72
C VAL A 99 -0.53 7.41 -17.75
N LEU A 100 -1.64 7.70 -18.43
CA LEU A 100 -2.75 6.74 -18.58
C LEU A 100 -2.30 5.47 -19.32
N SER A 101 -1.58 5.59 -20.43
CA SER A 101 -1.04 4.43 -21.16
C SER A 101 -0.09 3.60 -20.30
N GLY A 102 0.78 4.25 -19.52
CA GLY A 102 1.66 3.56 -18.57
C GLY A 102 0.88 2.78 -17.52
N ALA A 103 -0.19 3.38 -16.97
CA ALA A 103 -1.07 2.70 -16.02
C ALA A 103 -1.74 1.46 -16.62
N LEU A 104 -2.30 1.60 -17.83
CA LEU A 104 -2.95 0.49 -18.55
C LEU A 104 -1.98 -0.64 -18.91
N LEU A 105 -0.74 -0.31 -19.28
CA LEU A 105 0.30 -1.32 -19.54
C LEU A 105 0.66 -2.11 -18.28
N LEU A 106 0.75 -1.43 -17.12
CA LEU A 106 1.00 -2.10 -15.84
C LEU A 106 -0.17 -3.00 -15.41
N PHE A 107 -1.42 -2.55 -15.58
CA PHE A 107 -2.59 -3.39 -15.35
C PHE A 107 -2.67 -4.57 -16.33
N ALA A 108 -2.31 -4.38 -17.60
CA ALA A 108 -2.23 -5.46 -18.57
C ALA A 108 -1.18 -6.50 -18.17
N LEU A 109 0.02 -6.07 -17.75
CA LEU A 109 1.06 -6.95 -17.22
C LEU A 109 0.56 -7.75 -16.01
N ALA A 110 -0.08 -7.09 -15.05
CA ALA A 110 -0.66 -7.77 -13.89
C ALA A 110 -1.77 -8.76 -14.30
N GLY A 111 -2.60 -8.40 -15.29
CA GLY A 111 -3.64 -9.26 -15.84
C GLY A 111 -3.08 -10.51 -16.50
N LEU A 112 -2.01 -10.40 -17.28
CA LEU A 112 -1.32 -11.54 -17.90
C LEU A 112 -0.74 -12.48 -16.84
N LEU A 113 -0.09 -11.93 -15.79
CA LEU A 113 0.39 -12.73 -14.67
C LEU A 113 -0.77 -13.39 -13.91
N GLY A 114 -1.89 -12.67 -13.73
CA GLY A 114 -3.11 -13.19 -13.13
C GLY A 114 -3.71 -14.37 -13.91
N LEU A 115 -3.75 -14.29 -15.24
CA LEU A 115 -4.20 -15.38 -16.10
C LEU A 115 -3.28 -16.61 -15.97
N TRP A 116 -1.97 -16.40 -15.88
CA TRP A 116 -1.05 -17.49 -15.59
C TRP A 116 -1.30 -18.11 -14.21
N PHE A 117 -1.54 -17.30 -13.17
CA PHE A 117 -1.89 -17.82 -11.85
C PHE A 117 -3.19 -18.63 -11.88
N VAL A 118 -4.19 -18.21 -12.65
CA VAL A 118 -5.44 -18.97 -12.86
C VAL A 118 -5.15 -20.31 -13.52
N ALA A 119 -4.27 -20.38 -14.50
CA ALA A 119 -3.87 -21.65 -15.12
C ALA A 119 -3.19 -22.60 -14.12
N VAL A 120 -2.47 -22.06 -13.12
CA VAL A 120 -1.74 -22.86 -12.12
C VAL A 120 -2.60 -23.25 -10.91
N ARG A 121 -3.51 -22.38 -10.46
CA ARG A 121 -4.25 -22.53 -9.18
C ARG A 121 -5.78 -22.49 -9.31
N GLY A 122 -6.30 -22.27 -10.51
CA GLY A 122 -7.73 -22.24 -10.78
C GLY A 122 -8.37 -20.86 -10.66
N TRP A 123 -9.69 -20.84 -10.92
CA TRP A 123 -10.49 -19.63 -11.09
C TRP A 123 -10.59 -18.68 -9.89
N PRO A 124 -10.41 -19.08 -8.60
CA PRO A 124 -10.53 -18.12 -7.49
C PRO A 124 -9.58 -16.92 -7.60
N ILE A 125 -8.41 -17.10 -8.22
CA ILE A 125 -7.46 -16.01 -8.48
C ILE A 125 -8.00 -15.00 -9.47
N LEU A 126 -8.82 -15.44 -10.44
CA LEU A 126 -9.43 -14.54 -11.41
C LEU A 126 -10.31 -13.52 -10.69
N LEU A 127 -11.10 -13.97 -9.71
CA LEU A 127 -11.97 -13.10 -8.93
C LEU A 127 -11.16 -12.07 -8.14
N VAL A 128 -10.18 -12.53 -7.35
CA VAL A 128 -9.34 -11.64 -6.53
C VAL A 128 -8.53 -10.67 -7.40
N GLY A 129 -7.94 -11.14 -8.49
CA GLY A 129 -7.16 -10.33 -9.42
C GLY A 129 -8.02 -9.29 -10.14
N ALA A 130 -9.17 -9.69 -10.69
CA ALA A 130 -10.09 -8.79 -11.37
C ALA A 130 -10.62 -7.70 -10.42
N LEU A 131 -11.03 -8.09 -9.20
CA LEU A 131 -11.45 -7.13 -8.18
C LEU A 131 -10.31 -6.20 -7.75
N SER A 132 -9.07 -6.68 -7.70
CA SER A 132 -7.91 -5.84 -7.34
C SER A 132 -7.59 -4.80 -8.43
N VAL A 133 -7.65 -5.19 -9.71
CA VAL A 133 -7.47 -4.25 -10.83
C VAL A 133 -8.62 -3.25 -10.89
N LEU A 134 -9.86 -3.73 -10.72
CA LEU A 134 -11.04 -2.86 -10.67
C LEU A 134 -10.96 -1.87 -9.51
N ALA A 135 -10.59 -2.34 -8.31
CA ALA A 135 -10.40 -1.48 -7.14
C ALA A 135 -9.28 -0.47 -7.36
N GLY A 136 -8.15 -0.87 -7.94
CA GLY A 136 -7.05 0.03 -8.29
C GLY A 136 -7.45 1.12 -9.28
N TYR A 137 -8.23 0.77 -10.31
CA TYR A 137 -8.77 1.76 -11.24
C TYR A 137 -9.84 2.65 -10.60
N ALA A 138 -10.84 2.06 -9.96
CA ALA A 138 -11.98 2.74 -9.34
C ALA A 138 -11.58 3.51 -8.07
N TYR A 139 -10.35 3.37 -7.58
CA TYR A 139 -9.87 4.12 -6.43
C TYR A 139 -10.00 5.64 -6.65
N THR A 140 -9.62 6.12 -7.84
CA THR A 140 -9.75 7.52 -8.27
C THR A 140 -10.42 7.69 -9.63
N GLY A 141 -10.52 6.60 -10.41
CA GLY A 141 -11.12 6.58 -11.73
C GLY A 141 -12.61 6.21 -11.72
N GLY A 142 -13.24 6.37 -12.89
CA GLY A 142 -14.64 6.01 -13.10
C GLY A 142 -15.65 6.97 -12.42
N PRO A 143 -16.95 6.61 -12.48
CA PRO A 143 -18.04 7.44 -11.96
C PRO A 143 -18.16 7.41 -10.43
N LEU A 144 -17.62 6.38 -9.77
CA LEU A 144 -17.66 6.19 -8.32
C LEU A 144 -16.23 6.02 -7.76
N PRO A 145 -15.43 7.11 -7.71
CA PRO A 145 -14.08 7.07 -7.19
C PRO A 145 -14.07 6.73 -5.69
N LEU A 146 -13.66 5.52 -5.32
CA LEU A 146 -13.74 4.97 -3.96
C LEU A 146 -13.02 5.85 -2.93
N GLY A 147 -11.85 6.39 -3.27
CA GLY A 147 -11.08 7.30 -2.42
C GLY A 147 -11.75 8.66 -2.20
N TYR A 148 -12.69 9.04 -3.08
CA TYR A 148 -13.41 10.31 -3.03
C TYR A 148 -14.79 10.20 -2.37
N ILE A 149 -15.20 8.99 -1.97
CA ILE A 149 -16.48 8.71 -1.30
C ILE A 149 -16.29 8.05 0.08
N GLY A 150 -15.09 8.18 0.66
CA GLY A 150 -14.77 7.67 1.99
C GLY A 150 -14.46 6.18 2.06
N LEU A 151 -14.36 5.48 0.93
CA LEU A 151 -14.05 4.04 0.86
C LEU A 151 -12.58 3.74 0.59
N GLY A 152 -11.72 4.77 0.51
CA GLY A 152 -10.29 4.62 0.22
C GLY A 152 -9.57 3.72 1.23
N ASP A 153 -9.68 4.04 2.52
CA ASP A 153 -9.08 3.30 3.64
C ASP A 153 -9.50 1.83 3.65
N LEU A 154 -10.81 1.56 3.51
CA LEU A 154 -11.34 0.19 3.41
C LEU A 154 -10.80 -0.56 2.18
N THR A 155 -10.69 0.12 1.04
CA THR A 155 -10.17 -0.47 -0.21
C THR A 155 -8.70 -0.85 -0.06
N VAL A 156 -7.89 0.05 0.54
CA VAL A 156 -6.47 -0.19 0.78
C VAL A 156 -6.27 -1.32 1.79
N PHE A 157 -7.01 -1.32 2.90
CA PHE A 157 -6.99 -2.41 3.89
C PHE A 157 -7.34 -3.77 3.26
N ALA A 158 -8.41 -3.81 2.47
CA ALA A 158 -8.91 -5.04 1.86
C ALA A 158 -7.99 -5.57 0.77
N PHE A 159 -7.55 -4.76 -0.19
CA PHE A 159 -6.83 -5.24 -1.36
C PHE A 159 -5.31 -5.23 -1.17
N MET A 160 -4.73 -4.16 -0.63
CA MET A 160 -3.28 -4.08 -0.43
C MET A 160 -2.83 -4.89 0.80
N GLY A 161 -3.69 -4.96 1.82
CA GLY A 161 -3.47 -5.78 3.01
C GLY A 161 -3.90 -7.24 2.81
N LEU A 162 -5.19 -7.51 3.02
CA LEU A 162 -5.74 -8.87 3.01
C LEU A 162 -5.56 -9.57 1.65
N GLY A 163 -5.83 -8.84 0.58
CA GLY A 163 -5.78 -9.33 -0.80
C GLY A 163 -4.37 -9.76 -1.22
N ILE A 164 -3.35 -8.94 -1.01
CA ILE A 164 -1.97 -9.30 -1.39
C ILE A 164 -1.44 -10.43 -0.49
N VAL A 165 -1.62 -10.39 0.83
CA VAL A 165 -1.11 -11.46 1.72
C VAL A 165 -1.82 -12.78 1.43
N GLY A 166 -3.15 -12.79 1.45
CA GLY A 166 -3.97 -13.98 1.21
C GLY A 166 -3.83 -14.49 -0.22
N GLY A 167 -3.81 -13.61 -1.21
CA GLY A 167 -3.60 -13.94 -2.61
C GLY A 167 -2.21 -14.55 -2.85
N THR A 168 -1.17 -14.01 -2.23
CA THR A 168 0.18 -14.58 -2.33
C THR A 168 0.25 -15.97 -1.70
N TYR A 169 -0.35 -16.15 -0.52
CA TYR A 169 -0.43 -17.46 0.12
C TYR A 169 -1.20 -18.47 -0.76
N PHE A 170 -2.32 -18.06 -1.35
CA PHE A 170 -3.12 -18.90 -2.23
C PHE A 170 -2.36 -19.23 -3.53
N VAL A 171 -1.66 -18.27 -4.13
CA VAL A 171 -0.80 -18.51 -5.31
C VAL A 171 0.29 -19.53 -4.97
N GLN A 172 0.85 -19.48 -3.76
CA GLN A 172 1.88 -20.44 -3.35
C GLN A 172 1.33 -21.83 -3.05
N THR A 173 0.16 -21.96 -2.43
CA THR A 173 -0.30 -23.22 -1.84
C THR A 173 -1.50 -23.85 -2.53
N GLY A 174 -2.30 -23.06 -3.25
CA GLY A 174 -3.61 -23.45 -3.77
C GLY A 174 -4.70 -23.56 -2.69
N ALA A 175 -4.44 -23.11 -1.46
CA ALA A 175 -5.35 -23.21 -0.33
C ALA A 175 -5.52 -21.86 0.39
N VAL A 176 -6.54 -21.77 1.24
CA VAL A 176 -6.72 -20.69 2.21
C VAL A 176 -6.26 -21.16 3.59
N SER A 177 -5.76 -20.26 4.42
CA SER A 177 -5.33 -20.59 5.78
C SER A 177 -5.73 -19.51 6.77
N PRO A 178 -6.21 -19.88 7.97
CA PRO A 178 -6.37 -18.94 9.08
C PRO A 178 -5.08 -18.18 9.38
N ALA A 179 -3.91 -18.84 9.36
CA ALA A 179 -2.63 -18.18 9.62
C ALA A 179 -2.33 -17.08 8.60
N ALA A 180 -2.68 -17.28 7.33
CA ALA A 180 -2.53 -16.26 6.29
C ALA A 180 -3.45 -15.06 6.51
N VAL A 181 -4.71 -15.30 6.92
CA VAL A 181 -5.66 -14.23 7.26
C VAL A 181 -5.17 -13.44 8.47
N TRP A 182 -4.75 -14.12 9.54
CA TRP A 182 -4.25 -13.49 10.76
C TRP A 182 -2.96 -12.71 10.54
N ALA A 183 -2.02 -13.25 9.75
CA ALA A 183 -0.79 -12.54 9.36
C ALA A 183 -1.08 -11.31 8.49
N ALA A 184 -2.20 -11.30 7.76
CA ALA A 184 -2.62 -10.17 6.93
C ALA A 184 -3.18 -9.00 7.73
N LEU A 185 -3.79 -9.23 8.90
CA LEU A 185 -4.41 -8.18 9.73
C LEU A 185 -3.45 -7.04 10.11
N PRO A 186 -2.26 -7.29 10.70
CA PRO A 186 -1.32 -6.21 11.05
C PRO A 186 -0.75 -5.53 9.80
N VAL A 187 -0.57 -6.29 8.71
CA VAL A 187 -0.07 -5.75 7.43
C VAL A 187 -1.11 -4.80 6.83
N ALA A 188 -2.37 -5.21 6.76
CA ALA A 188 -3.49 -4.41 6.27
C ALA A 188 -3.67 -3.11 7.07
N ALA A 189 -3.63 -3.22 8.40
CA ALA A 189 -3.77 -2.06 9.27
C ALA A 189 -2.64 -1.04 9.09
N LEU A 190 -1.40 -1.49 8.92
CA LEU A 190 -0.26 -0.57 8.73
C LEU A 190 -0.20 0.01 7.32
N VAL A 191 -0.61 -0.74 6.28
CA VAL A 191 -0.74 -0.18 4.93
C VAL A 191 -1.81 0.92 4.90
N ASP A 192 -2.96 0.68 5.52
CA ASP A 192 -3.98 1.72 5.70
C ASP A 192 -3.44 2.89 6.53
N GLY A 193 -2.65 2.62 7.57
CA GLY A 193 -1.95 3.64 8.34
C GLY A 193 -1.08 4.59 7.48
N ILE A 194 -0.46 4.11 6.40
CA ILE A 194 0.26 4.96 5.44
C ILE A 194 -0.71 5.93 4.75
N LEU A 195 -1.87 5.43 4.30
CA LEU A 195 -2.90 6.23 3.66
C LEU A 195 -3.53 7.23 4.64
N VAL A 196 -3.83 6.82 5.87
CA VAL A 196 -4.40 7.69 6.90
C VAL A 196 -3.51 8.91 7.15
N VAL A 197 -2.18 8.71 7.25
CA VAL A 197 -1.24 9.83 7.41
C VAL A 197 -1.14 10.68 6.15
N ASN A 198 -1.25 10.08 4.96
CA ASN A 198 -1.35 10.83 3.71
C ASN A 198 -2.60 11.71 3.68
N ASN A 199 -3.76 11.16 4.03
CA ASN A 199 -5.03 11.88 4.04
C ASN A 199 -5.07 12.94 5.17
N LEU A 200 -4.36 12.74 6.28
CA LEU A 200 -4.20 13.76 7.31
C LEU A 200 -3.38 14.95 6.81
N ARG A 201 -2.30 14.69 6.04
CA ARG A 201 -1.49 15.74 5.41
C ARG A 201 -2.33 16.58 4.45
N ASP A 202 -3.13 15.91 3.62
CA ASP A 202 -3.90 16.53 2.54
C ASP A 202 -5.27 17.05 2.99
N HIS A 203 -5.64 16.88 4.26
CA HIS A 203 -6.99 17.07 4.78
C HIS A 203 -7.64 18.40 4.35
N ASP A 204 -6.94 19.53 4.54
CA ASP A 204 -7.52 20.84 4.27
C ASP A 204 -7.64 21.12 2.76
N ASN A 205 -6.67 20.67 1.98
CA ASN A 205 -6.73 20.78 0.50
C ASN A 205 -7.84 19.90 -0.07
N ASP A 206 -7.92 18.64 0.36
CA ASP A 206 -8.95 17.70 -0.08
C ASP A 206 -10.35 18.25 0.25
N ARG A 207 -10.52 18.79 1.46
CA ARG A 207 -11.77 19.42 1.88
C ARG A 207 -12.12 20.64 1.03
N ALA A 208 -11.15 21.51 0.75
CA ALA A 208 -11.36 22.70 -0.09
C ALA A 208 -11.75 22.36 -1.53
N LYS A 209 -11.27 21.23 -2.06
CA LYS A 209 -11.59 20.71 -3.40
C LYS A 209 -12.82 19.78 -3.42
N GLY A 210 -13.52 19.63 -2.30
CA GLY A 210 -14.73 18.79 -2.19
C GLY A 210 -14.47 17.28 -2.27
N LYS A 211 -13.21 16.83 -2.13
CA LYS A 211 -12.84 15.42 -2.12
C LYS A 211 -13.19 14.80 -0.75
N ARG A 212 -14.10 13.83 -0.73
CA ARG A 212 -14.57 13.20 0.51
C ARG A 212 -13.75 11.94 0.83
N THR A 213 -12.55 12.12 1.37
CA THR A 213 -11.79 11.02 1.98
C THR A 213 -12.35 10.70 3.37
N LEU A 214 -12.02 9.52 3.94
CA LEU A 214 -12.40 9.21 5.32
C LEU A 214 -11.91 10.30 6.28
N ALA A 215 -10.68 10.80 6.08
CA ALA A 215 -10.11 11.87 6.90
C ALA A 215 -10.93 13.15 6.87
N THR A 216 -11.43 13.58 5.69
CA THR A 216 -12.30 14.77 5.60
C THR A 216 -13.68 14.57 6.23
N ILE A 217 -14.15 13.31 6.31
CA ILE A 217 -15.44 12.95 6.92
C ILE A 217 -15.34 12.95 8.45
N ILE A 218 -14.30 12.33 9.02
CA ILE A 218 -14.13 12.20 10.48
C ILE A 218 -13.31 13.34 11.10
N GLY A 219 -12.76 14.23 10.27
CA GLY A 219 -11.93 15.36 10.67
C GLY A 219 -10.53 14.96 11.15
N ARG A 220 -9.67 15.95 11.40
CA ARG A 220 -8.27 15.74 11.86
C ARG A 220 -8.17 14.89 13.12
N ASN A 221 -9.00 15.15 14.14
CA ASN A 221 -8.95 14.41 15.40
C ASN A 221 -9.47 12.97 15.24
N GLY A 222 -10.53 12.76 14.46
CA GLY A 222 -10.98 11.40 14.11
C GLY A 222 -9.92 10.64 13.32
N THR A 223 -9.21 11.32 12.41
CA THR A 223 -8.13 10.74 11.61
C THR A 223 -6.95 10.30 12.49
N ARG A 224 -6.58 11.11 13.48
CA ARG A 224 -5.56 10.73 14.49
C ARG A 224 -6.02 9.55 15.34
N ALA A 225 -7.28 9.53 15.77
CA ALA A 225 -7.84 8.40 16.51
C ALA A 225 -7.87 7.12 15.66
N HIS A 226 -8.22 7.22 14.38
CA HIS A 226 -8.18 6.11 13.43
C HIS A 226 -6.75 5.57 13.29
N PHE A 227 -5.76 6.44 13.10
CA PHE A 227 -4.36 6.02 13.04
C PHE A 227 -3.89 5.30 14.31
N LEU A 228 -4.24 5.82 15.50
CA LEU A 228 -3.93 5.17 16.77
C LEU A 228 -4.60 3.80 16.88
N PHE A 229 -5.86 3.69 16.47
CA PHE A 229 -6.58 2.42 16.42
C PHE A 229 -5.84 1.39 15.56
N LEU A 230 -5.39 1.76 14.35
CA LEU A 230 -4.65 0.86 13.46
C LEU A 230 -3.33 0.39 14.09
N LEU A 231 -2.61 1.27 14.80
CA LEU A 231 -1.39 0.89 15.53
C LEU A 231 -1.69 -0.12 16.64
N VAL A 232 -2.71 0.15 17.47
CA VAL A 232 -3.10 -0.76 18.56
C VAL A 232 -3.59 -2.09 17.99
N PHE A 233 -4.44 -2.06 16.98
CA PHE A 233 -4.96 -3.25 16.29
C PHE A 233 -3.85 -4.11 15.70
N THR A 234 -2.81 -3.50 15.13
CA THR A 234 -1.63 -4.22 14.60
C THR A 234 -0.99 -5.09 15.68
N TYR A 235 -0.68 -4.53 16.84
CA TYR A 235 0.01 -5.29 17.89
C TYR A 235 -0.92 -6.28 18.60
N LEU A 236 -2.18 -5.91 18.82
CA LEU A 236 -3.16 -6.82 19.43
C LEU A 236 -3.49 -8.01 18.54
N SER A 237 -3.63 -7.82 17.22
CA SER A 237 -3.91 -8.92 16.29
C SER A 237 -2.75 -9.93 16.23
N ILE A 238 -1.49 -9.46 16.26
CA ILE A 238 -0.31 -10.34 16.35
C ILE A 238 -0.31 -11.14 17.66
N ALA A 239 -0.48 -10.45 18.79
CA ALA A 239 -0.47 -11.09 20.10
C ALA A 239 -1.62 -12.11 20.25
N ALA A 240 -2.82 -11.76 19.79
CA ALA A 240 -3.97 -12.65 19.81
C ALA A 240 -3.80 -13.84 18.86
N GLY A 241 -3.20 -13.65 17.67
CA GLY A 241 -2.90 -14.73 16.75
C GLY A 241 -1.94 -15.77 17.35
N VAL A 242 -0.95 -15.32 18.11
CA VAL A 242 -0.02 -16.22 18.83
C VAL A 242 -0.69 -16.86 20.05
N ALA A 243 -1.44 -16.09 20.84
CA ALA A 243 -2.13 -16.60 22.03
C ALA A 243 -3.18 -17.67 21.72
N THR A 244 -3.82 -17.58 20.54
CA THR A 244 -4.79 -18.57 20.05
C THR A 244 -4.15 -19.75 19.32
N GLY A 245 -2.82 -19.74 19.14
CA GLY A 245 -2.09 -20.79 18.43
C GLY A 245 -2.22 -20.75 16.90
N VAL A 246 -2.88 -19.73 16.34
CA VAL A 246 -3.02 -19.58 14.87
C VAL A 246 -1.71 -19.12 14.22
N LEU A 247 -0.93 -18.31 14.94
CA LEU A 247 0.43 -17.91 14.55
C LEU A 247 1.46 -18.57 15.48
N PRO A 248 2.64 -18.94 14.98
CA PRO A 248 3.67 -19.55 15.80
C PRO A 248 4.30 -18.54 16.76
N GLY A 249 4.85 -19.01 17.90
CA GLY A 249 5.46 -18.15 18.92
C GLY A 249 6.45 -17.09 18.41
N PRO A 250 7.39 -17.41 17.49
CA PRO A 250 8.29 -16.41 16.92
C PRO A 250 7.61 -15.30 16.11
N ALA A 251 6.31 -15.41 15.76
CA ALA A 251 5.55 -14.33 15.14
C ALA A 251 5.36 -13.11 16.06
N LEU A 252 5.78 -13.17 17.33
CA LEU A 252 5.87 -12.02 18.25
C LEU A 252 7.06 -11.09 17.96
N LEU A 253 8.00 -11.44 17.08
CA LEU A 253 9.14 -10.57 16.73
C LEU A 253 8.76 -9.12 16.36
N PRO A 254 7.66 -8.83 15.64
CA PRO A 254 7.26 -7.45 15.35
C PRO A 254 7.02 -6.57 16.57
N LEU A 255 6.78 -7.13 17.77
CA LEU A 255 6.65 -6.34 19.00
C LEU A 255 7.91 -5.51 19.31
N LEU A 256 9.07 -5.90 18.78
CA LEU A 256 10.31 -5.10 18.86
C LEU A 256 10.18 -3.72 18.19
N THR A 257 9.18 -3.50 17.33
CA THR A 257 8.93 -2.24 16.66
C THR A 257 8.08 -1.24 17.46
N ILE A 258 7.55 -1.64 18.63
CA ILE A 258 6.70 -0.78 19.48
C ILE A 258 7.33 0.60 19.73
N PRO A 259 8.63 0.73 20.06
CA PRO A 259 9.25 2.05 20.24
C PRO A 259 9.17 2.93 18.98
N SER A 260 9.31 2.34 17.78
CA SER A 260 9.16 3.05 16.51
C SER A 260 7.71 3.49 16.28
N ALA A 261 6.73 2.65 16.61
CA ALA A 261 5.31 2.99 16.51
C ALA A 261 4.91 4.11 17.50
N LEU A 262 5.42 4.08 18.72
CA LEU A 262 5.20 5.15 19.70
C LEU A 262 5.79 6.47 19.21
N ASN A 263 7.00 6.45 18.62
CA ASN A 263 7.59 7.64 18.02
C ASN A 263 6.75 8.17 16.85
N LEU A 264 6.28 7.29 15.97
CA LEU A 264 5.41 7.66 14.86
C LEU A 264 4.09 8.26 15.33
N TRP A 265 3.46 7.67 16.36
CA TRP A 265 2.27 8.23 16.99
C TRP A 265 2.53 9.63 17.55
N ARG A 266 3.69 9.87 18.16
CA ARG A 266 4.06 11.21 18.64
C ARG A 266 4.11 12.24 17.52
N ILE A 267 4.59 11.87 16.33
CA ILE A 267 4.61 12.77 15.17
C ILE A 267 3.18 13.04 14.68
N VAL A 268 2.39 11.99 14.46
CA VAL A 268 1.02 12.10 13.90
C VAL A 268 0.08 12.85 14.83
N ARG A 269 0.22 12.69 16.15
CA ARG A 269 -0.65 13.37 17.13
C ARG A 269 -0.38 14.87 17.22
N THR A 270 0.85 15.34 16.98
CA THR A 270 1.24 16.75 17.18
C THR A 270 1.43 17.54 15.89
N ALA A 271 1.64 16.87 14.76
CA ALA A 271 1.86 17.56 13.50
C ALA A 271 0.54 18.10 12.95
N ASP A 272 0.48 19.42 12.75
CA ASP A 272 -0.61 20.10 12.04
C ASP A 272 -0.23 20.52 10.62
N GLU A 273 1.08 20.63 10.36
CA GLU A 273 1.65 21.07 9.09
C GLU A 273 1.96 19.91 8.11
N PRO A 274 1.90 20.12 6.79
CA PRO A 274 2.13 19.07 5.79
C PRO A 274 3.54 18.46 5.78
N LEU A 275 4.58 19.26 6.07
CA LEU A 275 5.98 18.83 5.93
C LEU A 275 6.38 17.76 6.97
N PRO A 276 6.13 17.94 8.28
CA PRO A 276 6.36 16.89 9.29
C PRO A 276 5.58 15.61 9.00
N LEU A 277 4.33 15.73 8.53
CA LEU A 277 3.51 14.58 8.13
C LEU A 277 4.09 13.85 6.92
N THR A 278 4.72 14.55 5.98
CA THR A 278 5.38 13.92 4.82
C THR A 278 6.66 13.17 5.21
N VAL A 279 7.59 13.86 5.87
CA VAL A 279 8.95 13.33 6.12
C VAL A 279 8.97 12.37 7.31
N GLY A 280 8.27 12.72 8.40
CA GLY A 280 8.21 11.91 9.62
C GLY A 280 7.01 10.96 9.64
N GLY A 281 5.86 11.41 9.14
CA GLY A 281 4.62 10.64 9.17
C GLY A 281 4.56 9.53 8.11
N ILE A 282 4.34 9.87 6.84
CA ILE A 282 4.12 8.91 5.74
C ILE A 282 5.32 7.98 5.56
N ARG A 283 6.55 8.53 5.49
CA ARG A 283 7.76 7.71 5.40
C ARG A 283 7.95 6.85 6.64
N GLY A 284 7.67 7.38 7.84
CA GLY A 284 7.73 6.63 9.09
C GLY A 284 6.73 5.49 9.14
N ALA A 285 5.50 5.70 8.67
CA ALA A 285 4.47 4.67 8.54
C ALA A 285 4.89 3.58 7.54
N ALA A 286 5.43 3.98 6.38
CA ALA A 286 5.94 3.03 5.38
C ALA A 286 7.12 2.19 5.90
N GLN A 287 8.00 2.80 6.70
CA GLN A 287 9.12 2.11 7.36
C GLN A 287 8.64 1.17 8.48
N LEU A 288 7.68 1.61 9.29
CA LEU A 288 7.08 0.78 10.34
C LEU A 288 6.40 -0.45 9.71
N HIS A 289 5.59 -0.23 8.68
CA HIS A 289 4.96 -1.29 7.89
C HIS A 289 5.97 -2.31 7.38
N LEU A 290 7.06 -1.84 6.74
CA LEU A 290 8.13 -2.71 6.27
C LEU A 290 8.79 -3.50 7.40
N ARG A 291 9.17 -2.84 8.51
CA ARG A 291 9.84 -3.50 9.65
C ARG A 291 8.94 -4.54 10.29
N VAL A 292 7.67 -4.23 10.51
CA VAL A 292 6.68 -5.16 11.09
C VAL A 292 6.51 -6.38 10.18
N GLY A 293 6.30 -6.18 8.87
CA GLY A 293 6.12 -7.32 7.98
C GLY A 293 7.38 -8.16 7.76
N VAL A 294 8.58 -7.56 7.72
CA VAL A 294 9.85 -8.31 7.67
C VAL A 294 10.05 -9.14 8.93
N LEU A 295 9.81 -8.57 10.12
CA LEU A 295 9.92 -9.31 11.38
C LEU A 295 8.85 -10.39 11.50
N LEU A 296 7.64 -10.15 10.98
CA LEU A 296 6.57 -11.15 10.96
C LEU A 296 6.94 -12.30 10.03
N ALA A 297 7.42 -12.01 8.83
CA ALA A 297 7.93 -13.01 7.90
C ALA A 297 9.10 -13.80 8.50
N ALA A 298 10.07 -13.13 9.14
CA ALA A 298 11.16 -13.78 9.85
C ALA A 298 10.64 -14.69 10.98
N GLY A 299 9.63 -14.26 11.73
CA GLY A 299 8.96 -15.07 12.75
C GLY A 299 8.34 -16.35 12.18
N MET A 300 7.64 -16.25 11.04
CA MET A 300 7.09 -17.43 10.35
C MET A 300 8.18 -18.39 9.90
N LEU A 301 9.30 -17.87 9.37
CA LEU A 301 10.43 -18.69 8.90
C LEU A 301 11.21 -19.33 10.05
N LEU A 302 11.45 -18.63 11.17
CA LEU A 302 12.11 -19.22 12.33
C LEU A 302 11.31 -20.37 12.93
N ALA A 303 9.99 -20.35 12.79
CA ALA A 303 9.14 -21.43 13.25
C ALA A 303 9.30 -22.72 12.44
N THR A 304 9.91 -22.69 11.24
CA THR A 304 10.20 -23.89 10.44
C THR A 304 11.49 -24.60 10.85
N LEU A 305 12.30 -23.98 11.70
CA LEU A 305 13.56 -24.55 12.20
C LEU A 305 13.36 -25.46 13.43
N ARG A 306 12.10 -25.71 13.82
CA ARG A 306 11.71 -26.45 15.01
C ARG A 306 11.20 -27.84 14.68
#